data_AF-A0A417L5G4-F1
#
_entry.id   AF-A0A417L5G4-F1
#
_cell.length_a   1.000
_cell.length_b   1.000
_cell.length_c   1.000
_cell.angle_alpha   90.00
_cell.angle_beta   90.00
_cell.angle_gamma   90.00
#
_symmetry.space_group_name_H-M   'P 1'
#
loop_
_entity.id
_entity.type
_entity.pdbx_description
1 polymer ?
#
loop_
_entity_poly.entity_id
_entity_poly.type
_entity_poly.pdbx_seq_one_letter_code
_entity_poly.pdbx_strand_id
1 'polypeptide(L)'
;MLFQPNQPVWFYDKRALWGWDREHFAQGSCDGIFEIAGISVGVRICFEVRFPEYFRELYARKTDLNVVLFYDVSDVDDTGRYDLIKGHLQTRAVENVSTIVSVDSIHPYQTAPTAVFGKSGQILKECTRNQPELLIYDFEKTEDDFGETGRRRISDTFFFDGK
;
A
#
# COMPACT_ATOMS: atom_id res chain seq x y z
N MET A 1 9.60 1.09 10.73
CA MET A 1 11.06 0.87 10.64
C MET A 1 11.34 -0.10 9.51
N LEU A 2 12.27 0.23 8.63
CA LEU A 2 12.81 -0.67 7.62
C LEU A 2 14.27 -0.95 7.97
N PHE A 3 14.68 -2.21 7.95
CA PHE A 3 16.06 -2.58 8.26
C PHE A 3 16.51 -3.76 7.39
N GLN A 4 17.81 -3.79 7.13
CA GLN A 4 18.50 -4.90 6.49
C GLN A 4 19.76 -5.20 7.30
N PRO A 5 20.17 -6.48 7.44
CA PRO A 5 21.42 -6.81 8.12
C PRO A 5 22.60 -6.01 7.57
N ASN A 6 23.38 -5.38 8.46
CA ASN A 6 24.56 -4.58 8.13
C ASN A 6 24.30 -3.32 7.28
N GLN A 7 23.06 -2.84 7.24
CA GLN A 7 22.69 -1.59 6.58
C GLN A 7 22.14 -0.59 7.60
N PRO A 8 22.10 0.72 7.27
CA PRO A 8 21.38 1.70 8.06
C PRO A 8 19.91 1.29 8.26
N VAL A 9 19.34 1.74 9.38
CA VAL A 9 17.91 1.60 9.65
C VAL A 9 17.21 2.85 9.13
N TRP A 10 16.10 2.65 8.41
CA TRP A 10 15.25 3.72 7.92
C TRP A 10 13.91 3.73 8.63
N PHE A 11 13.27 4.90 8.59
CA PHE A 11 12.01 5.15 9.28
C PHE A 11 10.99 5.75 8.32
N TYR A 12 9.75 5.33 8.50
CA TYR A 12 8.57 5.97 7.92
C TYR A 12 7.56 6.11 9.05
N ASP A 13 7.18 7.35 9.31
CA ASP A 13 6.23 7.72 10.35
C ASP A 13 4.89 8.03 9.70
N LYS A 14 3.81 7.52 10.29
CA LYS A 14 2.44 7.65 9.76
C LYS A 14 2.08 9.14 9.59
N ARG A 15 1.59 9.51 8.40
CA ARG A 15 1.24 10.92 8.10
C ARG A 15 -0.24 11.20 8.27
N ALA A 16 -1.10 10.20 8.11
CA ALA A 16 -2.53 10.32 8.41
C ALA A 16 -2.85 9.77 9.81
N LEU A 17 -2.62 10.57 10.87
CA LEU A 17 -2.99 10.20 12.23
C LEU A 17 -4.52 10.29 12.42
N TRP A 18 -5.12 9.23 12.98
CA TRP A 18 -6.55 9.18 13.27
C TRP A 18 -6.84 8.54 14.63
N GLY A 19 -7.92 9.00 15.28
CA GLY A 19 -8.36 8.46 16.57
C GLY A 19 -7.24 8.51 17.60
N TRP A 20 -7.00 7.36 18.25
CA TRP A 20 -5.99 7.17 19.29
C TRP A 20 -4.59 7.59 18.84
N ASP A 21 -4.26 7.48 17.55
CA ASP A 21 -2.95 7.89 17.04
C ASP A 21 -2.66 9.37 17.30
N ARG A 22 -3.67 10.24 17.23
CA ARG A 22 -3.52 11.69 17.41
C ARG A 22 -3.15 12.07 18.84
N GLU A 23 -3.46 11.21 19.80
CA GLU A 23 -3.19 11.43 21.22
C GLU A 23 -1.78 10.94 21.60
N HIS A 24 -1.18 10.04 20.81
CA HIS A 24 0.03 9.31 21.19
C HIS A 24 1.22 9.51 20.24
N PHE A 25 0.98 10.00 19.02
CA PHE A 25 2.03 10.17 18.01
C PHE A 25 2.06 11.58 17.41
N ALA A 26 3.25 11.96 16.94
CA ALA A 26 3.43 13.12 16.07
C ALA A 26 3.28 12.70 14.60
N GLN A 27 2.76 13.61 13.78
CA GLN A 27 2.57 13.36 12.36
C GLN A 27 3.93 13.25 11.65
N GLY A 28 4.11 12.19 10.85
CA GLY A 28 5.29 12.04 10.02
C GLY A 28 5.36 13.03 8.85
N SER A 29 6.56 13.24 8.32
CA SER A 29 6.81 14.13 7.17
C SER A 29 7.61 13.50 6.03
N CYS A 30 8.15 12.29 6.22
CA CYS A 30 8.95 11.59 5.20
C CYS A 30 8.08 11.04 4.06
N ASP A 31 8.64 10.89 2.87
CA ASP A 31 7.91 10.38 1.69
C ASP A 31 7.61 8.87 1.76
N GLY A 32 8.37 8.13 2.57
CA GLY A 32 8.22 6.69 2.76
C GLY A 32 8.67 5.86 1.57
N ILE A 33 9.67 6.31 0.82
CA ILE A 33 10.20 5.61 -0.35
C ILE A 33 11.62 5.12 -0.06
N PHE A 34 11.86 3.83 -0.36
CA PHE A 34 13.11 3.16 -0.07
C PHE A 34 13.59 2.34 -1.28
N GLU A 35 14.90 2.28 -1.48
CA GLU A 35 15.51 1.45 -2.52
C GLU A 35 16.01 0.14 -1.91
N ILE A 36 15.50 -1.00 -2.38
CA ILE A 36 15.87 -2.33 -1.91
C ILE A 36 16.21 -3.19 -3.12
N ALA A 37 17.49 -3.55 -3.28
CA ALA A 37 17.97 -4.37 -4.40
C ALA A 37 17.53 -3.88 -5.80
N GLY A 38 17.46 -2.56 -6.01
CA GLY A 38 17.02 -1.94 -7.28
C GLY A 38 15.50 -1.89 -7.48
N ILE A 39 14.73 -2.23 -6.44
CA ILE A 39 13.29 -2.07 -6.36
C ILE A 39 12.99 -0.83 -5.51
N SER A 40 12.26 0.12 -6.08
CA SER A 40 11.77 1.29 -5.37
C SER A 40 10.46 0.93 -4.65
N VAL A 41 10.49 0.95 -3.31
CA VAL A 41 9.39 0.53 -2.44
C VAL A 41 8.78 1.72 -1.72
N GLY A 42 7.50 1.98 -1.96
CA GLY A 42 6.71 2.92 -1.17
C GLY A 42 6.05 2.24 0.03
N VAL A 43 5.96 2.92 1.18
CA VAL A 43 5.32 2.39 2.40
C VAL A 43 4.20 3.31 2.86
N ARG A 44 3.00 2.77 3.10
CA ARG A 44 1.87 3.48 3.70
C ARG A 44 1.33 2.75 4.92
N ILE A 45 0.75 3.49 5.85
CA ILE A 45 0.27 2.96 7.12
C ILE A 45 -1.23 3.22 7.24
N CYS A 46 -1.98 2.12 7.18
CA CYS A 46 -3.36 1.96 7.59
C CYS A 46 -4.31 3.01 7.01
N PHE A 47 -4.60 4.07 7.77
CA PHE A 47 -5.59 5.08 7.44
C PHE A 47 -5.29 5.84 6.14
N GLU A 48 -4.02 5.87 5.72
CA GLU A 48 -3.58 6.48 4.46
C GLU A 48 -4.20 5.82 3.22
N VAL A 49 -4.61 4.54 3.27
CA VAL A 49 -5.23 3.83 2.12
C VAL A 49 -6.51 4.51 1.61
N ARG A 50 -7.20 5.22 2.51
CA ARG A 50 -8.48 5.89 2.23
C ARG A 50 -8.31 7.14 1.38
N PHE A 51 -7.10 7.65 1.24
CA PHE A 51 -6.81 8.91 0.56
C PHE A 51 -5.90 8.64 -0.64
N PRO A 52 -6.36 8.88 -1.88
CA PRO A 52 -5.54 8.65 -3.07
C PRO A 52 -4.25 9.48 -3.06
N GLU A 53 -4.23 10.65 -2.44
CA GLU A 53 -3.12 11.61 -2.44
C GLU A 53 -1.81 10.97 -1.95
N TYR A 54 -1.86 10.15 -0.90
CA TYR A 54 -0.69 9.45 -0.37
C TYR A 54 -0.12 8.41 -1.34
N PHE A 55 -0.91 7.91 -2.29
CA PHE A 55 -0.45 6.95 -3.29
C PHE A 55 -0.10 7.65 -4.61
N ARG A 56 -0.74 8.78 -4.91
CA ARG A 56 -0.39 9.67 -6.02
C ARG A 56 1.05 10.19 -5.91
N GLU A 57 1.54 10.49 -4.72
CA GLU A 57 2.96 10.85 -4.51
C GLU A 57 3.92 9.66 -4.78
N LEU A 58 3.51 8.42 -4.52
CA LEU A 58 4.30 7.22 -4.86
C LEU A 58 4.37 7.03 -6.37
N TYR A 59 3.25 7.24 -7.07
CA TYR A 59 3.22 7.25 -8.53
C TYR A 59 4.17 8.28 -9.11
N ALA A 60 4.13 9.53 -8.62
CA ALA A 60 5.00 10.60 -9.08
C ALA A 60 6.49 10.25 -8.93
N ARG A 61 6.81 9.41 -7.94
CA ARG A 61 8.16 8.92 -7.65
C ARG A 61 8.50 7.59 -8.32
N LYS A 62 7.58 7.04 -9.11
CA LYS A 62 7.74 5.82 -9.91
C LYS A 62 8.13 4.58 -9.08
N THR A 63 7.51 4.42 -7.92
CA THR A 63 7.69 3.21 -7.09
C THR A 63 7.28 1.96 -7.86
N ASP A 64 8.11 0.91 -7.79
CA ASP A 64 7.84 -0.38 -8.42
C ASP A 64 6.78 -1.18 -7.62
N LEU A 65 6.90 -1.13 -6.30
CA LEU A 65 6.11 -1.90 -5.34
C LEU A 65 5.70 -1.01 -4.18
N ASN A 66 4.48 -1.16 -3.68
CA ASN A 66 4.01 -0.43 -2.53
C ASN A 66 3.53 -1.38 -1.42
N VAL A 67 3.92 -1.10 -0.19
CA VAL A 67 3.55 -1.89 1.00
C VAL A 67 2.60 -1.07 1.85
N VAL A 68 1.46 -1.67 2.25
CA VAL A 68 0.49 -1.04 3.14
C VAL A 68 0.36 -1.85 4.42
N LEU A 69 0.76 -1.24 5.54
CA LEU A 69 0.75 -1.86 6.86
C LEU A 69 -0.52 -1.47 7.61
N PHE A 70 -1.30 -2.44 8.05
CA PHE A 70 -2.55 -2.21 8.79
C PHE A 70 -2.48 -2.69 10.24
N TYR A 71 -3.24 -1.97 11.06
CA TYR A 71 -3.91 -2.48 12.23
C TYR A 71 -5.36 -2.01 12.09
N ASP A 72 -6.10 -2.61 11.15
CA ASP A 72 -7.49 -2.25 10.87
C ASP A 72 -8.40 -3.41 11.28
N VAL A 73 -8.73 -3.42 12.57
CA VAL A 73 -9.51 -4.48 13.20
C VAL A 73 -10.78 -3.91 13.84
N SER A 74 -11.76 -4.78 14.03
CA SER A 74 -13.06 -4.45 14.61
C SER A 74 -13.42 -5.43 15.72
N ASP A 75 -14.12 -4.96 16.76
CA ASP A 75 -14.65 -5.82 17.84
C ASP A 75 -15.82 -6.70 17.37
N VAL A 76 -16.37 -6.39 16.19
CA VAL A 76 -17.41 -7.19 15.52
C VAL A 76 -16.91 -7.68 14.16
N ASP A 77 -17.43 -8.82 13.73
CA ASP A 77 -17.10 -9.42 12.44
C ASP A 77 -17.68 -8.62 11.26
N ASP A 78 -16.98 -7.56 10.85
CA ASP A 78 -17.41 -6.63 9.80
C ASP A 78 -16.79 -6.97 8.43
N THR A 79 -17.46 -7.83 7.68
CA THR A 79 -17.09 -8.18 6.31
C THR A 79 -17.24 -7.01 5.34
N GLY A 80 -18.17 -6.10 5.58
CA GLY A 80 -18.40 -4.94 4.72
C GLY A 80 -17.22 -3.97 4.75
N ARG A 81 -16.64 -3.73 5.93
CA ARG A 81 -15.40 -2.97 6.07
C ARG A 81 -14.23 -3.67 5.39
N TYR A 82 -14.12 -5.00 5.53
CA TYR A 82 -13.12 -5.80 4.83
C TYR A 82 -13.16 -5.60 3.32
N ASP A 83 -14.35 -5.71 2.72
CA ASP A 83 -14.54 -5.51 1.29
C ASP A 83 -14.30 -4.06 0.86
N LEU A 84 -14.65 -3.08 1.69
CA LEU A 84 -14.37 -1.67 1.42
C LEU A 84 -12.86 -1.40 1.37
N ILE A 85 -12.10 -1.88 2.36
CA ILE A 85 -10.64 -1.67 2.40
C ILE A 85 -9.95 -2.43 1.27
N LYS A 86 -10.43 -3.64 0.95
CA LYS A 86 -10.01 -4.37 -0.24
C LYS A 86 -10.23 -3.54 -1.51
N GLY A 87 -11.39 -2.93 -1.68
CA GLY A 87 -11.68 -2.03 -2.80
C GLY A 87 -10.75 -0.81 -2.85
N HIS A 88 -10.41 -0.22 -1.69
CA HIS A 88 -9.39 0.82 -1.64
C HIS A 88 -8.03 0.31 -2.13
N LEU A 89 -7.54 -0.83 -1.65
CA LEU A 89 -6.26 -1.39 -2.10
C LEU A 89 -6.25 -1.67 -3.62
N GLN A 90 -7.34 -2.24 -4.16
CA GLN A 90 -7.47 -2.44 -5.61
C GLN A 90 -7.40 -1.12 -6.37
N THR A 91 -8.12 -0.09 -5.93
CA THR A 91 -8.12 1.23 -6.59
C THR A 91 -6.77 1.94 -6.47
N ARG A 92 -6.09 1.87 -5.32
CA ARG A 92 -4.73 2.40 -5.14
C ARG A 92 -3.73 1.71 -6.09
N ALA A 93 -3.89 0.41 -6.34
CA ALA A 93 -3.05 -0.31 -7.31
C ALA A 93 -3.35 0.12 -8.74
N VAL A 94 -4.63 0.19 -9.13
CA VAL A 94 -5.08 0.52 -10.49
C VAL A 94 -4.66 1.92 -10.92
N GLU A 95 -4.95 2.94 -10.10
CA GLU A 95 -4.75 4.33 -10.51
C GLU A 95 -3.25 4.69 -10.56
N ASN A 96 -2.42 3.98 -9.80
CA ASN A 96 -0.97 4.20 -9.71
C ASN A 96 -0.18 3.16 -10.50
N VAL A 97 -0.86 2.24 -11.19
CA VAL A 97 -0.26 1.21 -12.05
C VAL A 97 0.96 0.55 -11.38
N SER A 98 0.78 0.14 -10.13
CA SER A 98 1.82 -0.37 -9.24
C SER A 98 1.30 -1.54 -8.43
N THR A 99 2.15 -2.52 -8.15
CA THR A 99 1.81 -3.66 -7.31
C THR A 99 1.71 -3.21 -5.85
N ILE A 100 0.69 -3.67 -5.14
CA ILE A 100 0.51 -3.41 -3.71
C ILE A 100 0.57 -4.71 -2.92
N VAL A 101 1.33 -4.72 -1.83
CA VAL A 101 1.30 -5.77 -0.81
C VAL A 101 0.71 -5.17 0.45
N SER A 102 -0.34 -5.77 0.99
CA SER A 102 -0.92 -5.37 2.26
C SER A 102 -0.77 -6.46 3.32
N VAL A 103 -0.69 -6.04 4.58
CA VAL A 103 -0.70 -6.92 5.74
C VAL A 103 -1.50 -6.28 6.86
N ASP A 104 -2.28 -7.08 7.61
CA ASP A 104 -3.12 -6.61 8.71
C ASP A 104 -3.05 -7.56 9.92
N SER A 105 -3.46 -7.06 11.08
CA SER A 105 -3.72 -7.88 12.27
C SER A 105 -4.96 -8.75 12.06
N ILE A 106 -4.95 -9.95 12.62
CA ILE A 106 -6.09 -10.89 12.54
C ILE A 106 -7.04 -10.80 13.73
N HIS A 107 -6.74 -9.98 14.73
CA HIS A 107 -7.51 -9.89 15.98
C HIS A 107 -7.76 -8.44 16.40
N PRO A 108 -8.98 -8.06 16.89
CA PRO A 108 -10.14 -8.92 17.20
C PRO A 108 -10.83 -9.60 16.00
N TYR A 109 -11.25 -8.82 14.99
CA TYR A 109 -11.64 -9.30 13.68
C TYR A 109 -10.96 -8.47 12.60
N GLN A 110 -10.33 -9.12 11.63
CA GLN A 110 -9.61 -8.50 10.53
C GLN A 110 -10.56 -7.73 9.61
N THR A 111 -10.22 -6.48 9.29
CA THR A 111 -11.00 -5.64 8.37
C THR A 111 -10.17 -5.02 7.25
N ALA A 112 -8.90 -5.42 7.10
CA ALA A 112 -8.13 -5.24 5.88
C ALA A 112 -7.50 -6.57 5.42
N PRO A 113 -7.42 -6.85 4.11
CA PRO A 113 -6.82 -8.09 3.62
C PRO A 113 -5.30 -8.09 3.81
N THR A 114 -4.73 -9.26 4.13
CA THR A 114 -3.32 -9.54 3.85
C THR A 114 -3.24 -10.17 2.46
N ALA A 115 -2.79 -9.40 1.47
CA ALA A 115 -2.93 -9.75 0.07
C ALA A 115 -1.91 -9.04 -0.84
N VAL A 116 -1.78 -9.54 -2.06
CA VAL A 116 -1.03 -8.95 -3.16
C VAL A 116 -1.99 -8.53 -4.26
N PHE A 117 -1.92 -7.27 -4.65
CA PHE A 117 -2.70 -6.66 -5.71
C PHE A 117 -1.79 -6.30 -6.87
N GLY A 118 -2.12 -6.77 -8.07
CA GLY A 118 -1.38 -6.39 -9.28
C GLY A 118 -1.67 -4.97 -9.72
N LYS A 119 -0.88 -4.48 -10.69
CA LYS A 119 -0.97 -3.13 -11.29
C LYS A 119 -2.36 -2.78 -11.86
N SER A 120 -3.21 -3.78 -12.11
CA SER A 120 -4.58 -3.63 -12.63
C SER A 120 -5.66 -3.92 -11.56
N GLY A 121 -5.29 -3.95 -10.28
CA GLY A 121 -6.20 -4.16 -9.15
C GLY A 121 -6.68 -5.60 -8.98
N GLN A 122 -6.15 -6.52 -9.78
CA GLN A 122 -6.39 -7.95 -9.61
C GLN A 122 -5.77 -8.43 -8.30
N ILE A 123 -6.46 -9.31 -7.59
CA ILE A 123 -5.92 -9.97 -6.39
C ILE A 123 -5.09 -11.15 -6.88
N LEU A 124 -3.77 -11.07 -6.73
CA LEU A 124 -2.82 -12.10 -7.14
C LEU A 124 -2.69 -13.21 -6.09
N LYS A 125 -2.79 -12.83 -4.81
CA LYS A 125 -2.77 -13.73 -3.66
C LYS A 125 -3.46 -13.07 -2.48
N GLU A 126 -4.20 -13.83 -1.67
CA GLU A 126 -4.89 -13.33 -0.48
C GLU A 126 -4.87 -14.44 0.58
N CYS A 127 -4.51 -14.10 1.82
CA CYS A 127 -4.60 -15.01 2.96
C CYS A 127 -6.04 -15.18 3.43
N THR A 128 -6.32 -16.30 4.11
CA THR A 128 -7.64 -16.50 4.70
C THR A 128 -7.89 -15.48 5.81
N ARG A 129 -9.02 -14.78 5.73
CA ARG A 129 -9.42 -13.79 6.74
C ARG A 129 -9.51 -14.41 8.14
N ASN A 130 -9.02 -13.69 9.15
CA ASN A 130 -9.00 -14.10 10.56
C ASN A 130 -8.14 -15.36 10.86
N GLN A 131 -7.19 -15.71 9.98
CA GLN A 131 -6.30 -16.86 10.18
C GLN A 131 -4.82 -16.43 10.19
N PRO A 132 -3.99 -16.99 11.08
CA PRO A 132 -2.55 -16.78 11.04
C PRO A 132 -1.96 -17.50 9.83
N GLU A 133 -1.39 -16.74 8.91
CA GLU A 133 -0.78 -17.26 7.68
C GLU A 133 0.48 -16.49 7.29
N LEU A 134 1.31 -17.10 6.45
CA LEU A 134 2.46 -16.48 5.82
C LEU A 134 2.23 -16.38 4.31
N LEU A 135 2.14 -15.15 3.80
CA LEU A 135 2.08 -14.89 2.37
C LEU A 135 3.49 -14.70 1.80
N ILE A 136 3.89 -15.58 0.90
CA ILE A 136 5.11 -15.45 0.08
C ILE A 136 4.71 -15.10 -1.36
N TYR A 137 5.38 -14.11 -1.94
CA TYR A 137 5.17 -13.66 -3.31
C TYR A 137 6.50 -13.24 -3.94
N ASP A 138 6.83 -13.83 -5.10
CA ASP A 138 8.01 -13.51 -5.88
C ASP A 138 7.69 -12.34 -6.82
N PHE A 139 8.12 -11.14 -6.45
CA PHE A 139 7.87 -9.93 -7.24
C PHE A 139 8.89 -9.81 -8.38
N GLU A 140 8.37 -9.57 -9.58
CA GLU A 140 9.15 -9.23 -10.77
C GLU A 140 8.62 -7.94 -11.39
N LYS A 141 9.52 -7.08 -11.88
CA LYS A 141 9.11 -5.93 -12.70
C LYS A 141 8.61 -6.45 -14.04
N THR A 142 7.43 -6.02 -14.44
CA THR A 142 6.82 -6.38 -15.71
C THR A 142 6.52 -5.14 -16.54
N GLU A 143 6.65 -5.28 -17.85
CA GLU A 143 6.14 -4.30 -18.80
C GLU A 143 4.64 -4.08 -18.62
N ASP A 144 4.16 -2.92 -19.01
CA ASP A 144 2.75 -2.61 -18.94
C ASP A 144 1.96 -3.28 -20.05
N ASP A 145 0.76 -3.75 -19.69
CA ASP A 145 -0.24 -4.06 -20.69
C ASP A 145 -0.83 -2.80 -21.34
N PHE A 146 -1.72 -3.00 -22.32
CA PHE A 146 -2.38 -1.90 -23.03
C PHE A 146 -3.16 -0.95 -22.10
N GLY A 147 -3.88 -1.49 -21.11
CA GLY A 147 -4.68 -0.71 -20.17
C GLY A 147 -3.85 -0.01 -19.11
N GLU A 148 -2.78 -0.64 -18.65
CA GLU A 148 -1.75 -0.09 -17.76
C GLU A 148 -1.03 1.09 -18.43
N THR A 149 -0.59 0.91 -19.68
CA THR A 149 0.02 1.96 -20.51
C THR A 149 -0.93 3.15 -20.66
N GLY A 150 -2.22 2.89 -20.94
CA GLY A 150 -3.23 3.94 -21.05
C GLY A 150 -3.39 4.76 -19.76
N ARG A 151 -3.43 4.08 -18.60
CA ARG A 151 -3.53 4.73 -17.29
C ARG A 151 -2.28 5.52 -16.93
N ARG A 152 -1.08 5.03 -17.26
CA ARG A 152 0.16 5.82 -17.08
C ARG A 152 0.16 7.06 -17.94
N ARG A 153 -0.13 6.91 -19.24
CA ARG A 153 -0.17 8.06 -20.17
C ARG A 153 -1.09 9.18 -19.67
N ILE A 154 -2.29 8.84 -19.18
CA ILE A 154 -3.21 9.84 -18.63
C ILE A 154 -2.72 10.37 -17.27
N SER A 155 -2.14 9.52 -16.41
CA SER A 155 -1.59 9.95 -15.13
C SER A 155 -0.41 10.91 -15.30
N ASP A 156 0.45 10.67 -16.28
CA ASP A 156 1.64 11.47 -16.55
C ASP A 156 1.27 12.90 -16.96
N THR A 157 0.14 13.10 -17.64
CA THR A 157 -0.31 14.47 -17.98
C THR A 157 -0.64 15.31 -16.73
N PHE A 158 -1.03 14.68 -15.63
CA PHE A 158 -1.32 15.38 -14.36
C PHE A 158 -0.06 15.71 -13.55
N PHE A 159 1.04 14.97 -13.74
CA PHE A 159 2.25 15.13 -12.91
C PHE A 159 3.42 15.78 -13.65
N PHE A 160 3.51 15.60 -14.96
CA PHE A 160 4.73 15.91 -15.71
C PHE A 160 4.52 16.86 -16.89
N ASP A 161 3.30 16.92 -17.47
CA ASP A 161 3.04 17.74 -18.67
C ASP A 161 2.48 19.15 -18.36
N GLY A 162 2.54 19.62 -17.10
CA GLY A 162 1.85 20.86 -16.69
C GLY A 162 2.43 21.64 -15.52
N LYS A 163 3.68 21.37 -15.10
CA LYS A 163 4.44 22.19 -14.13
C LYS A 163 5.91 22.28 -14.52
#